data_AF-A0A820BKC6-F1
#
_entry.id   AF-A0A820BKC6-F1
#
_cell.length_a   1.000
_cell.length_b   1.000
_cell.length_c   1.000
_cell.angle_alpha   90.00
_cell.angle_beta   90.00
_cell.angle_gamma   90.00
#
_symmetry.space_group_name_H-M   'P 1'
#
loop_
_entity.id
_entity.type
_entity.pdbx_description
1 polymer ?
#
loop_
_entity_poly.entity_id
_entity_poly.type
_entity_poly.pdbx_seq_one_letter_code
_entity_poly.pdbx_strand_id
1 'polypeptide(L)'
;MTTFRLATINVHSFHRPSSISSNTSELISILEPFNLDIIAVQEMQNNDKWKEFSQRLSLPFSVYGPSNATSCNGITSRYPIRCYSVEKTSFHCNGGFRSILQCCLDTIENVTFAVTHLDYLDEDDRLKQIKEFNSYEHNIDILMGDMNALTREDYSDDYYHNIVVERRKKSN
;
A
#
# COMPACT_ATOMS: atom_id res chain seq x y z
N MET A 1 -25.74 11.66 -7.98
CA MET A 1 -24.70 10.61 -7.89
C MET A 1 -23.82 10.94 -6.70
N THR A 2 -23.70 10.04 -5.74
CA THR A 2 -22.75 10.16 -4.64
C THR A 2 -21.36 9.77 -5.14
N THR A 3 -20.40 10.70 -5.11
CA THR A 3 -19.00 10.42 -5.46
C THR A 3 -18.36 9.60 -4.36
N PHE A 4 -17.70 8.50 -4.73
CA PHE A 4 -16.83 7.74 -3.84
C PHE A 4 -15.36 8.07 -4.12
N ARG A 5 -14.60 8.46 -3.09
CA ARG A 5 -13.22 8.92 -3.21
C ARG A 5 -12.27 7.93 -2.55
N LEU A 6 -11.33 7.43 -3.33
CA LEU A 6 -10.27 6.54 -2.86
C LEU A 6 -8.90 7.09 -3.19
N ALA A 7 -7.90 6.69 -2.42
CA ALA A 7 -6.51 6.94 -2.72
C ALA A 7 -5.65 5.75 -2.30
N THR A 8 -4.41 5.73 -2.79
CA THR A 8 -3.39 4.83 -2.28
C THR A 8 -2.06 5.54 -2.14
N ILE A 9 -1.27 5.14 -1.14
CA ILE A 9 0.02 5.75 -0.85
C ILE A 9 0.97 4.79 -0.13
N ASN A 10 2.23 4.76 -0.56
CA ASN A 10 3.32 4.17 0.20
C ASN A 10 3.79 5.20 1.24
N VAL A 11 3.67 4.89 2.54
CA VAL A 11 3.95 5.85 3.62
C VAL A 11 5.37 5.77 4.17
N HIS A 12 6.18 4.82 3.71
CA HIS A 12 7.55 4.60 4.19
C HIS A 12 7.65 4.56 5.73
N SER A 13 6.81 3.73 6.35
CA SER A 13 6.69 3.61 7.83
C SER A 13 6.41 4.93 8.54
N PHE A 14 5.77 5.89 7.85
CA PHE A 14 5.54 7.26 8.31
C PHE A 14 6.84 8.00 8.68
N HIS A 15 7.89 7.81 7.88
CA HIS A 15 9.16 8.51 8.01
C HIS A 15 9.58 9.12 6.68
N ARG A 16 10.33 10.22 6.74
CA ARG A 16 10.94 10.79 5.54
C ARG A 16 12.09 9.88 5.06
N PRO A 17 12.18 9.51 3.79
CA PRO A 17 13.29 8.68 3.33
C PRO A 17 14.68 9.33 3.50
N SER A 18 14.75 10.67 3.56
CA SER A 18 15.98 11.43 3.78
C SER A 18 16.30 11.71 5.26
N SER A 19 15.40 11.40 6.19
CA SER A 19 15.59 11.66 7.62
C SER A 19 14.67 10.80 8.49
N ILE A 20 15.13 10.32 9.65
CA ILE A 20 14.31 9.50 10.59
C ILE A 20 13.16 10.31 11.24
N SER A 21 12.91 11.56 10.82
CA SER A 21 11.77 12.33 11.28
C SER A 21 10.46 11.78 10.72
N SER A 22 9.39 11.93 11.52
CA SER A 22 8.05 11.54 11.12
C SER A 22 7.52 12.45 10.00
N ASN A 23 6.80 11.88 9.03
CA ASN A 23 6.06 12.64 8.01
C ASN A 23 4.53 12.61 8.22
N THR A 24 4.03 12.00 9.31
CA THR A 24 2.59 11.80 9.55
C THR A 24 1.75 13.07 9.42
N SER A 25 2.12 14.15 10.12
CA SER A 25 1.36 15.41 10.09
C SER A 25 1.30 16.06 8.70
N GLU A 26 2.37 15.94 7.93
CA GLU A 26 2.44 16.46 6.56
C GLU A 26 1.52 15.67 5.64
N LEU A 27 1.59 14.32 5.70
CA LEU A 27 0.68 13.45 4.97
C LEU A 27 -0.78 13.73 5.29
N ILE A 28 -1.12 13.91 6.57
CA ILE A 28 -2.48 14.26 7.00
C ILE A 28 -2.90 15.60 6.39
N SER A 29 -2.06 16.63 6.48
CA SER A 29 -2.39 17.97 5.95
C SER A 29 -2.63 17.98 4.43
N ILE A 30 -1.96 17.09 3.69
CA ILE A 30 -2.13 16.93 2.25
C ILE A 30 -3.42 16.18 1.92
N LEU A 31 -3.72 15.11 2.66
CA LEU A 31 -4.82 14.18 2.34
C LEU A 31 -6.16 14.59 2.95
N GLU A 32 -6.18 15.34 4.05
CA GLU A 32 -7.41 15.82 4.72
C GLU A 32 -8.34 16.57 3.74
N PRO A 33 -7.86 17.52 2.92
CA PRO A 33 -8.70 18.21 1.93
C PRO A 33 -9.29 17.30 0.86
N PHE A 34 -8.73 16.10 0.64
CA PHE A 34 -9.23 15.18 -0.38
C PHE A 34 -10.55 14.52 0.04
N ASN A 35 -10.90 14.59 1.33
CA ASN A 35 -12.15 14.08 1.89
C ASN A 35 -12.43 12.63 1.44
N LEU A 36 -11.43 11.76 1.62
CA LEU A 36 -11.45 10.37 1.17
C LEU A 36 -12.54 9.56 1.89
N ASP A 37 -13.06 8.56 1.20
CA ASP A 37 -13.93 7.54 1.77
C ASP A 37 -13.13 6.30 2.19
N ILE A 38 -12.03 6.02 1.49
CA ILE A 38 -11.11 4.93 1.78
C ILE A 38 -9.69 5.29 1.34
N ILE A 39 -8.68 4.81 2.06
CA ILE A 39 -7.29 4.88 1.63
C ILE A 39 -6.57 3.57 1.88
N ALA A 40 -5.82 3.13 0.87
CA ALA A 40 -4.96 1.96 0.90
C ALA A 40 -3.50 2.37 1.09
N VAL A 41 -2.79 1.76 2.03
CA VAL A 41 -1.45 2.17 2.46
C VAL A 41 -0.46 1.02 2.40
N GLN A 42 0.74 1.26 1.85
CA GLN A 42 1.87 0.33 1.84
C GLN A 42 2.98 0.78 2.79
N GLU A 43 3.85 -0.15 3.19
CA GLU A 43 4.97 0.08 4.12
C GLU A 43 4.55 0.67 5.48
N MET A 44 3.35 0.35 5.95
CA MET A 44 2.91 0.77 7.27
C MET A 44 3.30 -0.23 8.36
N GLN A 45 3.25 0.23 9.60
CA GLN A 45 3.34 -0.61 10.80
C GLN A 45 2.11 -0.34 11.67
N ASN A 46 1.59 -1.36 12.35
CA ASN A 46 0.49 -1.15 13.29
C ASN A 46 1.00 -0.51 14.59
N ASN A 47 1.12 0.82 14.56
CA ASN A 47 1.60 1.64 15.66
C ASN A 47 0.74 2.91 15.82
N ASP A 48 1.10 3.79 16.74
CA ASP A 48 0.31 4.98 17.03
C ASP A 48 0.27 5.99 15.88
N LYS A 49 1.27 5.99 14.97
CA LYS A 49 1.23 6.84 13.77
C LYS A 49 0.12 6.43 12.81
N TRP A 50 -0.11 5.13 12.66
CA TRP A 50 -1.24 4.63 11.86
C TRP A 50 -2.58 5.04 12.45
N LYS A 51 -2.73 4.94 13.79
CA LYS A 51 -3.95 5.37 14.48
C LYS A 51 -4.17 6.88 14.35
N GLU A 52 -3.13 7.69 14.54
CA GLU A 52 -3.20 9.14 14.34
C GLU A 52 -3.63 9.45 12.91
N PHE A 53 -2.98 8.82 11.92
CA PHE A 53 -3.26 9.01 10.51
C PHE A 53 -4.72 8.70 10.15
N SER A 54 -5.23 7.53 10.56
CA SER A 54 -6.61 7.14 10.26
C SER A 54 -7.64 8.01 10.96
N GLN A 55 -7.44 8.32 12.26
CA GLN A 55 -8.35 9.16 13.03
C GLN A 55 -8.41 10.60 12.50
N ARG A 56 -7.27 11.21 12.21
CA ARG A 56 -7.22 12.60 11.74
C ARG A 56 -7.74 12.77 10.32
N LEU A 57 -7.71 11.72 9.50
CA LEU A 57 -8.38 11.70 8.20
C LEU A 57 -9.87 11.36 8.29
N SER A 58 -10.43 11.16 9.49
CA SER A 58 -11.82 10.74 9.70
C SER A 58 -12.16 9.40 9.05
N LEU A 59 -11.20 8.46 9.07
CA LEU A 59 -11.30 7.10 8.56
C LEU A 59 -11.15 6.12 9.74
N PRO A 60 -12.19 5.90 10.56
CA PRO A 60 -12.02 5.17 11.82
C PRO A 60 -11.92 3.66 11.64
N PHE A 61 -12.38 3.10 10.51
CA PHE A 61 -12.44 1.66 10.31
C PHE A 61 -11.21 1.17 9.56
N SER A 62 -10.34 0.43 10.24
CA SER A 62 -9.03 0.06 9.70
C SER A 62 -8.78 -1.44 9.78
N VAL A 63 -8.16 -2.00 8.73
CA VAL A 63 -7.61 -3.35 8.69
C VAL A 63 -6.18 -3.30 8.17
N TYR A 64 -5.36 -4.27 8.54
CA TYR A 64 -3.98 -4.37 8.07
C TYR A 64 -3.54 -5.84 8.02
N GLY A 65 -2.52 -6.10 7.21
CA GLY A 65 -1.94 -7.42 7.04
C GLY A 65 -0.47 -7.33 6.66
N PRO A 66 0.35 -8.35 6.99
CA PRO A 66 1.75 -8.36 6.59
C PRO A 66 1.86 -8.32 5.07
N SER A 67 2.63 -7.37 4.52
CA SER A 67 2.90 -7.24 3.08
C SER A 67 4.21 -7.92 2.68
N ASN A 68 5.14 -8.06 3.62
CA ASN A 68 6.38 -8.83 3.51
C ASN A 68 6.88 -9.18 4.92
N ALA A 69 8.16 -9.48 5.07
CA ALA A 69 8.75 -9.87 6.36
C ALA A 69 8.75 -8.74 7.42
N THR A 70 8.77 -7.48 7.01
CA THR A 70 9.05 -6.34 7.92
C THR A 70 8.00 -5.23 7.89
N SER A 71 7.05 -5.29 6.95
CA SER A 71 6.05 -4.24 6.75
C SER A 71 4.67 -4.81 6.48
N CYS A 72 3.67 -3.93 6.58
CA CYS A 72 2.27 -4.26 6.37
C CYS A 72 1.67 -3.43 5.23
N ASN A 73 0.63 -3.99 4.63
CA ASN A 73 -0.38 -3.22 3.91
C ASN A 73 -1.50 -2.87 4.89
N GLY A 74 -2.14 -1.72 4.70
CA GLY A 74 -3.28 -1.25 5.48
C GLY A 74 -4.39 -0.70 4.60
N ILE A 75 -5.62 -0.83 5.06
CA ILE A 75 -6.78 -0.13 4.49
C ILE A 75 -7.48 0.57 5.64
N THR A 76 -7.81 1.84 5.45
CA THR A 76 -8.68 2.55 6.40
C THR A 76 -9.80 3.29 5.67
N SER A 77 -10.98 3.28 6.29
CA SER A 77 -12.26 3.63 5.66
C SER A 77 -13.11 4.49 6.58
N ARG A 78 -13.89 5.38 5.96
CA ARG A 78 -14.97 6.14 6.59
C ARG A 78 -16.12 5.24 7.02
N TYR A 79 -16.29 4.12 6.33
CA TYR A 79 -17.39 3.18 6.49
C TYR A 79 -16.94 1.86 7.13
N PRO A 80 -17.80 1.19 7.92
CA PRO A 80 -17.48 -0.09 8.53
C PRO A 80 -16.98 -1.13 7.52
N ILE A 81 -15.95 -1.88 7.92
CA ILE A 81 -15.39 -2.98 7.15
C ILE A 81 -16.11 -4.26 7.55
N ARG A 82 -16.81 -4.87 6.60
CA ARG A 82 -17.63 -6.08 6.79
C ARG A 82 -16.78 -7.33 6.94
N CYS A 83 -15.78 -7.47 6.07
CA CYS A 83 -14.85 -8.58 6.05
C CYS A 83 -13.52 -8.14 5.42
N TYR A 84 -12.45 -8.86 5.75
CA TYR A 84 -11.14 -8.68 5.15
C TYR A 84 -10.37 -10.00 5.11
N SER A 85 -9.39 -10.11 4.22
CA SER A 85 -8.52 -11.27 4.08
C SER A 85 -7.11 -10.85 3.70
N VAL A 86 -6.12 -11.69 4.02
CA VAL A 86 -4.73 -11.50 3.61
C VAL A 86 -4.26 -12.79 2.96
N GLU A 87 -3.76 -12.70 1.75
CA GLU A 87 -3.17 -13.83 1.03
C GLU A 87 -1.73 -13.51 0.65
N LYS A 88 -0.84 -14.47 0.88
CA LYS A 88 0.59 -14.35 0.60
C LYS A 88 0.94 -15.12 -0.66
N THR A 89 1.96 -14.67 -1.37
CA THR A 89 2.56 -15.47 -2.43
C THR A 89 3.04 -16.82 -1.91
N SER A 90 2.87 -17.85 -2.73
CA SER A 90 3.36 -19.22 -2.51
C SER A 90 4.88 -19.34 -2.66
N PHE A 91 5.53 -18.31 -3.19
CA PHE A 91 6.97 -18.18 -3.33
C PHE A 91 7.50 -16.94 -2.61
N HIS A 92 8.82 -16.89 -2.43
CA HIS A 92 9.53 -15.77 -1.82
C HIS A 92 10.39 -15.08 -2.88
N CYS A 93 10.37 -13.75 -2.88
CA CYS A 93 11.32 -12.91 -3.60
C CYS A 93 12.35 -12.33 -2.60
N ASN A 94 13.20 -11.42 -3.06
CA ASN A 94 14.05 -10.68 -2.13
C ASN A 94 13.19 -9.84 -1.17
N GLY A 95 13.44 -9.96 0.15
CA GLY A 95 12.57 -9.39 1.19
C GLY A 95 11.40 -10.29 1.64
N GLY A 96 11.27 -11.50 1.10
CA GLY A 96 10.34 -12.53 1.57
C GLY A 96 9.12 -12.71 0.68
N PHE A 97 7.99 -13.09 1.26
CA PHE A 97 6.72 -13.16 0.55
C PHE A 97 6.19 -11.75 0.22
N ARG A 98 5.31 -11.65 -0.78
CA ARG A 98 4.41 -10.50 -0.93
C ARG A 98 3.00 -10.90 -0.54
N SER A 99 2.12 -9.92 -0.35
CA SER A 99 0.72 -10.21 -0.03
C SER A 99 -0.26 -9.25 -0.69
N ILE A 100 -1.50 -9.69 -0.74
CA ILE A 100 -2.66 -8.88 -1.05
C ILE A 100 -3.59 -8.84 0.16
N LEU A 101 -3.98 -7.63 0.58
CA LEU A 101 -4.97 -7.39 1.63
C LEU A 101 -6.27 -6.95 0.95
N GLN A 102 -7.35 -7.69 1.17
CA GLN A 102 -8.67 -7.42 0.59
C GLN A 102 -9.64 -6.99 1.69
N CYS A 103 -10.61 -6.13 1.38
CA CYS A 103 -11.72 -5.83 2.27
C CYS A 103 -13.00 -5.45 1.52
N CYS A 104 -14.14 -5.66 2.17
CA CYS A 104 -15.45 -5.21 1.72
C CYS A 104 -16.06 -4.27 2.76
N LEU A 105 -16.81 -3.27 2.33
CA LEU A 105 -17.49 -2.31 3.20
C LEU A 105 -18.96 -2.69 3.39
N ASP A 106 -19.55 -2.29 4.52
CA ASP A 106 -21.00 -2.47 4.75
C ASP A 106 -21.86 -1.54 3.89
N THR A 107 -21.33 -0.38 3.50
CA THR A 107 -22.09 0.66 2.77
C THR A 107 -22.04 0.53 1.26
N ILE A 108 -21.10 -0.25 0.73
CA ILE A 108 -20.92 -0.48 -0.71
C ILE A 108 -21.00 -1.98 -0.94
N GLU A 109 -22.19 -2.43 -1.28
CA GLU A 109 -22.42 -3.82 -1.61
C GLU A 109 -21.67 -4.23 -2.88
N ASN A 110 -21.16 -5.46 -2.88
CA ASN A 110 -20.54 -6.10 -4.03
C ASN A 110 -19.34 -5.35 -4.62
N VAL A 111 -18.56 -4.65 -3.78
CA VAL A 111 -17.26 -4.09 -4.15
C VAL A 111 -16.19 -4.60 -3.19
N THR A 112 -15.23 -5.33 -3.74
CA THR A 112 -14.02 -5.79 -3.06
C THR A 112 -12.87 -4.85 -3.38
N PHE A 113 -12.32 -4.21 -2.34
CA PHE A 113 -11.11 -3.41 -2.42
C PHE A 113 -9.91 -4.26 -2.07
N ALA A 114 -8.81 -4.10 -2.79
CA ALA A 114 -7.56 -4.77 -2.49
C ALA A 114 -6.37 -3.81 -2.53
N VAL A 115 -5.37 -4.11 -1.71
CA VAL A 115 -4.09 -3.41 -1.71
C VAL A 115 -2.94 -4.40 -1.75
N THR A 116 -1.93 -4.11 -2.57
CA THR A 116 -0.68 -4.88 -2.62
C THR A 116 0.54 -3.96 -2.67
N HIS A 117 1.71 -4.54 -2.43
CA HIS A 117 3.02 -3.93 -2.62
C HIS A 117 3.91 -4.98 -3.29
N LEU A 118 4.07 -4.86 -4.61
CA LEU A 118 4.79 -5.83 -5.43
C LEU A 118 6.30 -5.70 -5.27
N ASP A 119 7.05 -6.67 -5.80
CA ASP A 119 8.51 -6.63 -5.74
C ASP A 119 9.10 -5.41 -6.45
N TYR A 120 10.11 -4.79 -5.83
CA TYR A 120 10.72 -3.56 -6.32
C TYR A 120 12.02 -3.78 -7.09
N LEU A 121 12.54 -5.01 -7.11
CA LEU A 121 13.84 -5.36 -7.67
C LEU A 121 13.72 -6.15 -8.96
N ASP A 122 12.90 -7.20 -8.96
CA ASP A 122 12.85 -8.20 -10.03
C ASP A 122 11.48 -8.17 -10.73
N GLU A 123 11.50 -7.92 -12.04
CA GLU A 123 10.29 -7.86 -12.85
C GLU A 123 9.64 -9.23 -13.05
N ASP A 124 10.41 -10.31 -13.16
CA ASP A 124 9.87 -11.66 -13.31
C ASP A 124 9.13 -12.08 -12.04
N ASP A 125 9.65 -11.71 -10.86
CA ASP A 125 8.95 -11.94 -9.60
C ASP A 125 7.68 -11.10 -9.46
N ARG A 126 7.67 -9.84 -9.93
CA ARG A 126 6.43 -9.05 -10.04
C ARG A 126 5.40 -9.71 -10.96
N LEU A 127 5.81 -10.20 -12.13
CA LEU A 127 4.89 -10.83 -13.07
C LEU A 127 4.29 -12.12 -12.48
N LYS A 128 5.09 -12.91 -11.74
CA LYS A 128 4.58 -14.06 -10.97
C LYS A 128 3.58 -13.63 -9.89
N GLN A 129 3.88 -12.56 -9.15
CA GLN A 129 2.97 -12.01 -8.14
C GLN A 129 1.63 -11.54 -8.73
N ILE A 130 1.67 -10.81 -9.85
CA ILE A 130 0.45 -10.34 -10.54
C ILE A 130 -0.40 -11.53 -10.98
N LYS A 131 0.24 -12.58 -11.48
CA LYS A 131 -0.45 -13.81 -11.89
C LYS A 131 -1.09 -14.53 -10.70
N GLU A 132 -0.43 -14.58 -9.55
CA GLU A 132 -0.97 -15.22 -8.34
C GLU A 132 -2.09 -14.39 -7.70
N PHE A 133 -1.97 -13.06 -7.71
CA PHE A 133 -3.00 -12.13 -7.25
C PHE A 133 -4.00 -11.75 -8.34
N ASN A 134 -4.35 -12.68 -9.22
CA ASN A 134 -5.26 -12.46 -10.33
C ASN A 134 -6.62 -11.90 -9.85
N SER A 135 -6.86 -10.61 -10.13
CA SER A 135 -8.07 -9.90 -9.68
C SER A 135 -9.39 -10.60 -10.02
N TYR A 136 -9.47 -11.29 -11.16
CA TYR A 136 -10.68 -12.01 -11.56
C TYR A 136 -10.92 -13.25 -10.69
N GLU A 137 -9.88 -14.03 -10.42
CA GLU A 137 -9.98 -15.24 -9.59
C GLU A 137 -10.25 -14.89 -8.11
N HIS A 138 -9.73 -13.75 -7.66
CA HIS A 138 -9.90 -13.24 -6.30
C HIS A 138 -11.17 -12.40 -6.10
N ASN A 139 -11.98 -12.17 -7.14
CA ASN A 139 -13.17 -11.29 -7.09
C ASN A 139 -12.84 -9.88 -6.57
N ILE A 140 -11.76 -9.29 -7.07
CA ILE A 140 -11.29 -7.95 -6.73
C ILE A 140 -11.81 -6.96 -7.76
N ASP A 141 -12.61 -6.00 -7.32
CA ASP A 141 -13.15 -4.94 -8.17
C ASP A 141 -12.19 -3.75 -8.28
N ILE A 142 -11.49 -3.44 -7.19
CA ILE A 142 -10.55 -2.31 -7.13
C ILE A 142 -9.23 -2.77 -6.52
N LEU A 143 -8.20 -2.92 -7.36
CA LEU A 143 -6.84 -3.21 -6.94
C LEU A 143 -6.01 -1.92 -6.87
N MET A 144 -5.45 -1.65 -5.69
CA MET A 144 -4.63 -0.49 -5.39
C MET A 144 -3.23 -0.90 -4.93
N GLY A 145 -2.32 0.07 -4.94
CA GLY A 145 -1.07 0.02 -4.19
C GLY A 145 0.16 0.26 -5.03
N ASP A 146 1.29 -0.22 -4.53
CA ASP A 146 2.58 0.02 -5.14
C ASP A 146 2.95 -1.15 -6.04
N MET A 147 2.72 -0.95 -7.34
CA MET A 147 2.99 -1.96 -8.37
C MET A 147 4.49 -2.03 -8.71
N ASN A 148 5.30 -1.08 -8.24
CA ASN A 148 6.75 -1.02 -8.50
C ASN A 148 7.14 -1.16 -9.99
N ALA A 149 6.32 -0.62 -10.90
CA ALA A 149 6.47 -0.82 -12.35
C ALA A 149 7.45 0.15 -13.04
N LEU A 150 8.17 0.98 -12.27
CA LEU A 150 9.14 1.92 -12.84
C LEU A 150 10.41 1.18 -13.30
N THR A 151 10.86 1.55 -14.49
CA THR A 151 12.06 1.05 -15.16
C THR A 151 13.21 2.05 -15.04
N ARG A 152 14.38 1.70 -15.59
CA ARG A 152 15.52 2.64 -15.66
C ARG A 152 15.20 3.91 -16.44
N GLU A 153 14.38 3.80 -17.48
CA GLU A 153 14.08 4.90 -18.41
C GLU A 153 13.21 5.99 -17.75
N ASP A 154 12.52 5.64 -16.66
CA ASP A 154 11.70 6.57 -15.89
C ASP A 154 12.51 7.53 -15.00
N TYR A 155 13.84 7.33 -14.93
CA TYR A 155 14.73 8.12 -14.09
C TYR A 155 15.77 8.85 -14.92
N SER A 156 16.09 10.09 -14.53
CA SER A 156 17.32 10.73 -14.99
C SER A 156 18.54 9.95 -14.49
N ASP A 157 19.64 10.01 -15.24
CA ASP A 157 20.89 9.34 -14.90
C ASP A 157 21.36 9.70 -13.48
N ASP A 158 21.30 10.99 -13.13
CA ASP A 158 21.68 11.49 -11.80
C ASP A 158 20.79 10.92 -10.70
N TYR A 159 19.47 10.90 -10.90
CA TYR A 159 18.55 10.39 -9.88
C TYR A 159 18.69 8.87 -9.73
N TYR A 160 18.82 8.15 -10.84
CA TYR A 160 18.99 6.71 -10.83
C TYR A 160 20.25 6.29 -10.06
N HIS A 161 21.40 6.90 -10.37
CA HIS A 161 22.66 6.54 -9.71
C HIS A 161 22.70 7.00 -8.26
N ASN A 162 22.33 8.25 -7.96
CA ASN A 162 22.50 8.81 -6.62
C ASN A 162 21.43 8.34 -5.62
N ILE A 163 20.22 8.01 -6.08
CA ILE A 163 19.09 7.68 -5.20
C ILE A 163 18.65 6.24 -5.37
N VAL A 164 18.36 5.80 -6.60
CA VAL A 164 17.75 4.48 -6.83
C VAL A 164 18.76 3.36 -6.56
N VAL A 165 19.94 3.41 -7.18
CA VAL A 165 20.99 2.38 -7.05
C VAL A 165 21.51 2.31 -5.62
N GLU A 166 21.87 3.46 -5.03
CA GLU A 166 22.45 3.49 -3.68
C GLU A 166 21.46 3.04 -2.58
N ARG A 167 20.16 3.25 -2.77
CA ARG A 167 19.15 2.75 -1.83
C ARG A 167 18.85 1.26 -2.04
N ARG A 168 18.69 0.81 -3.29
CA ARG A 168 18.46 -0.62 -3.59
C ARG A 168 19.63 -1.50 -3.11
N LYS A 169 20.88 -1.01 -3.19
CA LYS A 169 22.05 -1.71 -2.64
C LYS A 169 22.04 -1.88 -1.12
N LYS A 170 21.42 -0.95 -0.37
CA LYS A 170 21.35 -0.99 1.11
C LYS A 170 20.23 -1.88 1.63
N SER A 171 19.32 -2.31 0.77
CA SER A 171 18.20 -3.18 1.10
C SER A 171 18.45 -4.67 0.76
N ASN A 172 19.67 -4.99 0.29
CA ASN A 172 20.22 -6.34 0.12
C ASN A 172 21.21 -6.65 1.24
#